data_AF-A0A6L6CRE7-F1
#
_entry.id   AF-A0A6L6CRE7-F1
#
_cell.length_a   1.000
_cell.length_b   1.000
_cell.length_c   1.000
_cell.angle_alpha   90.00
_cell.angle_beta   90.00
_cell.angle_gamma   90.00
#
_symmetry.space_group_name_H-M   'P 1'
#
loop_
_entity.id
_entity.type
_entity.pdbx_description
1 polymer ?
#
loop_
_entity_poly.entity_id
_entity_poly.type
_entity_poly.pdbx_seq_one_letter_code
_entity_poly.pdbx_strand_id
1 'polypeptide(L)' 'MAHIVKTEPGEDAASKVLEARIYGTPLEALCGHVWIPSRDPKQLPLCDKCKEIYETYRMFNDGLNERPSE' A
#
# COMPACT_ATOMS: atom_id res chain seq x y z
N MET A 1 -6.60 -9.27 -4.41
CA MET A 1 -5.25 -8.72 -4.64
C MET A 1 -4.97 -7.68 -3.56
N ALA A 2 -3.71 -7.40 -3.26
CA ALA A 2 -3.28 -6.35 -2.34
C ALA A 2 -2.89 -5.08 -3.11
N HIS A 3 -3.07 -3.92 -2.49
CA HIS A 3 -2.71 -2.62 -3.04
C HIS A 3 -1.76 -1.88 -2.10
N ILE A 4 -0.82 -1.11 -2.65
CA ILE A 4 0.08 -0.24 -1.88
C ILE A 4 -0.68 1.04 -1.55
N VAL A 5 -0.71 1.43 -0.28
CA VAL A 5 -1.30 2.69 0.18
C VAL A 5 -0.23 3.78 0.22
N LYS A 6 -0.63 5.03 -0.07
CA LYS A 6 0.24 6.19 0.13
C LYS A 6 0.29 6.53 1.62
N THR A 7 1.48 6.72 2.16
CA THR A 7 1.71 7.18 3.53
C THR A 7 2.43 8.52 3.55
N GLU A 8 2.20 9.28 4.61
CA GLU A 8 2.99 10.48 4.90
C GLU A 8 4.29 10.13 5.65
N PRO A 9 5.33 10.98 5.61
CA PRO A 9 6.54 10.76 6.40
C PRO A 9 6.22 10.60 7.90
N GLY A 10 6.60 9.45 8.47
CA GLY A 10 6.31 9.10 9.88
C GLY A 10 5.00 8.33 10.09
N GLU A 11 4.22 8.08 9.04
CA GLU A 11 3.01 7.25 9.10
C GLU A 11 3.32 5.78 8.80
N ASP A 12 2.89 4.88 9.69
CA ASP A 12 2.98 3.44 9.47
C ASP A 12 1.84 2.92 8.59
N ALA A 13 2.19 2.32 7.45
CA ALA A 13 1.23 1.82 6.47
C ALA A 13 0.33 0.71 7.04
N ALA A 14 0.88 -0.18 7.88
CA ALA A 14 0.13 -1.28 8.45
C ALA A 14 -0.95 -0.77 9.42
N SER A 15 -0.59 0.20 10.26
CA SER A 15 -1.50 0.89 11.18
C SER A 15 -2.61 1.63 10.43
N LYS A 16 -2.27 2.37 9.36
CA LYS A 16 -3.26 3.05 8.51
C LYS A 16 -4.29 2.09 7.90
N VAL A 17 -3.82 0.96 7.37
CA VAL A 17 -4.70 -0.08 6.78
C VAL A 17 -5.57 -0.74 7.85
N LEU A 18 -5.01 -1.00 9.03
CA LEU A 18 -5.74 -1.57 10.16
C LEU A 18 -6.85 -0.62 10.65
N GLU A 19 -6.53 0.66 10.83
CA GLU A 19 -7.46 1.70 11.25
C GLU A 19 -8.62 1.82 10.26
N ALA A 20 -8.33 1.92 8.96
CA ALA A 20 -9.34 1.97 7.91
C ALA A 20 -10.25 0.73 7.90
N ARG A 21 -9.71 -0.45 8.22
CA ARG A 21 -10.48 -1.69 8.33
C ARG A 21 -11.41 -1.68 9.54
N ILE A 22 -10.99 -1.11 10.66
CA ILE A 22 -11.78 -0.99 11.89
C ILE A 22 -12.92 0.01 11.70
N TYR A 23 -12.62 1.18 11.15
CA TYR A 23 -13.59 2.28 11.04
C TYR A 23 -14.38 2.29 9.74
N GLY A 24 -14.05 1.43 8.78
CA GLY A 24 -14.72 1.40 7.48
C GLY A 24 -14.35 2.57 6.58
N THR A 25 -13.16 3.15 6.78
CA THR A 25 -12.70 4.32 6.02
C THR A 25 -12.15 3.87 4.67
N PRO A 26 -12.53 4.52 3.55
CA PRO A 26 -11.95 4.22 2.25
C PRO A 26 -10.48 4.66 2.19
N LEU A 27 -9.63 3.82 1.60
CA LEU A 27 -8.24 4.13 1.28
C LEU A 27 -8.06 4.22 -0.23
N GLU A 28 -7.15 5.10 -0.65
CA GLU A 28 -6.70 5.21 -2.04
C GLU A 28 -5.34 4.52 -2.22
N ALA A 29 -5.24 3.67 -3.23
CA ALA A 29 -4.03 2.97 -3.60
C ALA A 29 -3.09 3.88 -4.39
N LEU A 30 -1.82 3.48 -4.48
CA LEU A 30 -0.86 4.07 -5.40
C LEU A 30 -1.35 4.03 -6.86
N CYS A 31 -2.09 3.00 -7.24
CA CYS A 31 -2.69 2.87 -8.58
C CYS A 31 -4.02 3.62 -8.76
N GLY A 32 -4.49 4.36 -7.75
CA GLY A 32 -5.74 5.12 -7.76
C GLY A 32 -7.00 4.31 -7.41
N HIS A 33 -6.86 3.02 -7.09
CA HIS A 33 -7.99 2.21 -6.64
C HIS A 33 -8.45 2.64 -5.25
N VAL A 34 -9.74 2.89 -5.07
CA VAL A 34 -10.34 3.26 -3.78
C VAL A 34 -11.13 2.08 -3.22
N TRP A 35 -10.83 1.67 -1.99
CA TRP A 35 -11.51 0.53 -1.35
C TRP A 35 -11.56 0.64 0.18
N ILE A 36 -12.49 -0.07 0.80
CA ILE A 36 -12.49 -0.30 2.25
C ILE A 36 -11.84 -1.67 2.51
N PRO A 37 -10.75 -1.76 3.28
CA PRO A 37 -10.05 -3.02 3.51
C PRO A 37 -10.89 -3.98 4.37
N SER A 38 -10.90 -5.27 4.01
CA SER A 38 -11.69 -6.31 4.71
C SER A 38 -10.90 -7.58 5.03
N ARG A 39 -9.78 -7.84 4.34
CA ARG A 39 -8.93 -9.04 4.46
C ARG A 39 -7.47 -8.65 4.71
N ASP A 40 -6.69 -9.59 5.23
CA ASP A 40 -5.24 -9.41 5.41
C ASP A 40 -4.55 -9.34 4.02
N PRO A 41 -3.84 -8.24 3.69
CA PRO A 41 -3.15 -8.07 2.41
C PRO A 41 -1.98 -9.04 2.22
N LYS A 42 -1.38 -9.60 3.30
CA LYS A 42 -0.23 -10.54 3.19
C LYS A 42 -0.58 -11.85 2.49
N GLN A 43 -1.87 -12.18 2.42
CA GLN A 43 -2.39 -13.41 1.81
C GLN A 43 -2.81 -13.21 0.33
N LEU A 44 -2.56 -12.04 -0.25
CA LEU A 44 -3.05 -11.67 -1.57
C LEU A 44 -1.88 -11.29 -2.50
N PRO A 45 -1.95 -11.62 -3.80
CA PRO A 45 -0.97 -11.13 -4.76
C PRO A 45 -1.04 -9.60 -4.84
N LEU A 46 0.10 -8.95 -4.95
CA LEU A 46 0.20 -7.50 -5.11
C LEU A 46 -0.35 -7.07 -6.48
N CYS A 47 -1.04 -5.93 -6.53
CA CYS A 47 -1.52 -5.33 -7.77
C CYS A 47 -0.35 -4.98 -8.68
N ASP A 48 -0.34 -5.49 -9.93
CA ASP A 48 0.73 -5.26 -10.90
C ASP A 48 0.99 -3.77 -11.14
N LYS A 49 -0.07 -2.96 -11.25
CA LYS A 49 0.07 -1.50 -11.40
C LYS A 49 0.74 -0.85 -10.18
N CYS A 50 0.39 -1.27 -8.97
CA CYS A 50 1.07 -0.75 -7.77
C CYS A 50 2.55 -1.14 -7.77
N LYS A 51 2.85 -2.37 -8.21
CA LYS A 51 4.21 -2.88 -8.32
C LYS A 51 5.05 -2.07 -9.31
N GLU A 52 4.56 -1.86 -10.53
CA GLU A 52 5.25 -1.08 -11.58
C GLU A 52 5.53 0.36 -11.13
N ILE A 53 4.54 1.02 -10.53
CA ILE A 53 4.71 2.40 -10.02
C ILE A 53 5.74 2.42 -8.89
N TYR A 54 5.67 1.47 -7.95
CA TYR A 54 6.61 1.38 -6.84
C TYR A 54 8.04 1.07 -7.31
N GLU A 55 8.21 0.18 -8.28
CA GLU A 55 9.51 -0.10 -8.92
C GLU A 55 10.07 1.15 -9.59
N THR A 56 9.23 1.91 -10.30
CA THR A 56 9.63 3.20 -10.88
C THR A 56 10.14 4.15 -9.79
N TYR A 57 9.42 4.29 -8.67
CA TYR A 57 9.90 5.09 -7.54
C TYR A 57 11.22 4.58 -6.96
N ARG A 58 11.40 3.26 -6.84
CA ARG A 58 12.62 2.64 -6.34
C ARG A 58 13.83 2.92 -7.23
N MET A 59 13.65 2.95 -8.55
CA MET A 59 14.73 3.27 -9.50
C MET A 59 15.29 4.69 -9.31
N PHE A 60 14.50 5.60 -8.75
CA PHE A 60 14.92 6.98 -8.47
C PHE A 60 15.21 7.24 -6.99
N ASN A 61 15.07 6.25 -6.11
CA ASN A 61 15.27 6.38 -4.67
C ASN A 61 15.99 5.15 -4.10
N ASP A 62 17.30 5.26 -3.88
CA ASP A 62 18.18 4.18 -3.41
C ASP A 62 17.86 3.64 -1.99
N GLY A 63 16.91 4.25 -1.28
CA GLY A 63 16.54 3.89 0.10
C GLY A 63 15.22 3.12 0.23
N LEU A 64 14.59 2.69 -0.86
CA LEU A 64 13.31 1.97 -0.83
C LEU A 64 13.50 0.44 -0.89
N ASN A 65 12.85 -0.28 0.03
CA ASN A 65 12.86 -1.75 0.08
C ASN A 65 12.14 -2.38 -1.12
N GLU A 66 12.29 -3.69 -1.32
CA GLU A 66 11.62 -4.38 -2.43
C GLU A 66 10.09 -4.27 -2.34
N ARG A 67 9.57 -4.31 -1.11
CA ARG A 67 8.16 -4.11 -0.77
C ARG A 67 8.04 -3.08 0.35
N PRO A 68 7.00 -2.22 0.33
CA PRO A 68 6.85 -1.15 1.32
C PRO A 68 6.48 -1.63 2.74
N SER A 69 6.21 -2.92 2.94
CA SER A 69 5.89 -3.52 4.24
C SER A 69 7.07 -4.23 4.90
N GLU A 70 8.23 -4.27 4.24
CA GLU A 70 9.52 -4.74 4.75
C GLU A 70 10.39 -3.55 5.15
#